data_AF-A0A7X5CV68-F1
#
_entry.id   AF-A0A7X5CV68-F1
#
_cell.length_a   1.000
_cell.length_b   1.000
_cell.length_c   1.000
_cell.angle_alpha   90.00
_cell.angle_beta   90.00
_cell.angle_gamma   90.00
#
_symmetry.space_group_name_H-M   'P 1'
#
loop_
_entity.id
_entity.type
_entity.pdbx_description
1 polymer ?
#
loop_
_entity_poly.entity_id
_entity_poly.type
_entity_poly.pdbx_seq_one_letter_code
_entity_poly.pdbx_strand_id
1 'polypeptide(L)'
;MFRTIKWYFKFVFCLILKTVDAKKADKILKQKGENAYNEYVYDIVSRWAMAKVELEKIPFLSAWMKRIHCIFLDRNDMKQSAKTILEGIKLLKSGHSMVVFPEGTRSKCDEMGEFKAGSFKLATKSKVPIVPVTIDGSYKILEGSKYRICPAKVNVYIHEPIETENLSKQCESKLPEMVEKIIREGKK
;
A
#
# COMPACT_ATOMS: atom_id res chain seq x y z
N MET A 1 -2.93 22.66 -27.87
CA MET A 1 -1.51 22.25 -27.77
C MET A 1 -0.72 22.98 -26.67
N PHE A 2 -0.80 24.31 -26.53
CA PHE A 2 -0.08 25.07 -25.49
C PHE A 2 -0.53 24.81 -24.04
N ARG A 3 -1.78 24.37 -23.81
CA ARG A 3 -2.28 24.00 -22.46
C ARG A 3 -1.57 22.78 -21.89
N THR A 4 -1.18 21.83 -22.75
CA THR A 4 -0.46 20.61 -22.36
C THR A 4 0.99 20.92 -21.97
N ILE A 5 1.66 21.82 -22.71
CA ILE A 5 3.06 22.22 -22.43
C ILE A 5 3.15 23.02 -21.12
N LYS A 6 2.24 23.99 -20.89
CA LYS A 6 2.15 24.70 -19.59
C LYS A 6 1.90 23.75 -18.43
N TRP A 7 1.12 22.68 -18.66
CA TRP A 7 0.85 21.67 -17.65
C TRP A 7 2.07 20.80 -17.35
N TYR A 8 2.79 20.32 -18.38
CA TYR A 8 4.05 19.57 -18.20
C TYR A 8 5.10 20.38 -17.44
N PHE A 9 5.24 21.67 -17.76
CA PHE A 9 6.17 22.55 -17.05
C PHE A 9 5.81 22.69 -15.56
N LYS A 10 4.52 22.90 -15.26
CA LYS A 10 4.03 23.01 -13.88
C LYS A 10 4.11 21.68 -13.10
N PHE A 11 3.93 20.57 -13.79
CA PHE A 11 4.03 19.22 -13.22
C PHE A 11 5.49 18.82 -12.91
N VAL A 12 6.41 19.04 -13.86
CA VAL A 12 7.85 18.80 -13.66
C VAL A 12 8.38 19.72 -12.56
N PHE A 13 7.95 20.98 -12.52
CA PHE A 13 8.28 21.90 -11.45
C PHE A 13 7.79 21.41 -10.08
N CYS A 14 6.54 20.92 -9.97
CA CYS A 14 6.02 20.29 -8.76
C CYS A 14 6.83 19.06 -8.33
N LEU A 15 7.26 18.21 -9.27
CA LEU A 15 8.10 17.05 -8.97
C LEU A 15 9.49 17.47 -8.45
N ILE A 16 10.08 18.51 -9.02
CA ILE A 16 11.35 19.08 -8.54
C ILE A 16 11.19 19.58 -7.10
N LEU A 17 10.10 20.29 -6.77
CA LEU A 17 9.81 20.69 -5.39
C LEU A 17 9.66 19.48 -4.45
N LYS A 18 9.02 18.40 -4.91
CA LYS A 18 8.87 17.16 -4.12
C LYS A 18 10.20 16.45 -3.86
N THR A 19 11.21 16.58 -4.72
CA THR A 19 12.55 16.04 -4.43
C THR A 19 13.26 16.77 -3.28
N VAL A 20 12.92 18.04 -3.06
CA VAL A 20 13.44 18.82 -1.92
C VAL A 20 12.80 18.33 -0.62
N ASP A 21 11.49 18.07 -0.63
CA ASP A 21 10.76 17.52 0.51
C ASP A 21 11.26 16.12 0.92
N ALA A 22 11.56 15.26 -0.06
CA ALA A 22 12.10 13.92 0.18
C ALA A 22 13.50 13.96 0.83
N LYS A 23 14.40 14.82 0.31
CA LYS A 23 15.73 15.01 0.93
C LYS A 23 15.64 15.58 2.34
N LYS A 24 14.62 16.41 2.60
CA LYS A 24 14.36 16.98 3.92
C LYS A 24 13.80 15.91 4.88
N ALA A 25 12.95 15.01 4.40
CA ALA A 25 12.47 13.85 5.17
C ALA A 25 13.63 12.94 5.59
N ASP A 26 14.53 12.58 4.67
CA ASP A 26 15.72 11.78 4.99
C ASP A 26 16.64 12.46 5.99
N LYS A 27 16.77 13.78 5.91
CA LYS A 27 17.54 14.56 6.89
C LYS A 27 16.89 14.58 8.27
N ILE A 28 15.56 14.65 8.33
CA ILE A 28 14.79 14.60 9.57
C ILE A 28 14.90 13.22 10.21
N LEU A 29 14.84 12.14 9.41
CA LEU A 29 15.05 10.77 9.90
C LEU A 29 16.42 10.62 10.56
N LYS A 30 17.47 11.14 9.93
CA LYS A 30 18.85 11.08 10.45
C LYS A 30 19.09 11.94 11.70
N GLN A 31 18.30 13.00 11.92
CA GLN A 31 18.54 13.97 13.00
C GLN A 31 17.57 13.87 14.18
N LYS A 32 16.31 13.46 13.94
CA LYS A 32 15.23 13.55 14.93
C LYS A 32 14.51 12.21 15.17
N GLY A 33 14.95 11.14 14.52
CA GLY A 33 14.40 9.78 14.70
C GLY A 33 13.06 9.55 14.00
N GLU A 34 12.55 8.32 14.11
CA GLU A 34 11.39 7.82 13.36
C GLU A 34 10.09 8.57 13.67
N ASN A 35 9.86 8.99 14.91
CA ASN A 35 8.60 9.65 15.29
C ASN A 35 8.41 10.99 14.58
N ALA A 36 9.47 11.82 14.53
CA ALA A 36 9.44 13.10 13.82
C ALA A 36 9.41 12.94 12.29
N TYR A 37 10.00 11.85 11.78
CA TYR A 37 9.87 11.49 10.37
C TYR A 37 8.43 11.13 10.01
N ASN A 38 7.80 10.27 10.81
CA ASN A 38 6.43 9.83 10.58
C ASN A 38 5.46 11.02 10.62
N GLU A 39 5.57 11.89 11.61
CA GLU A 39 4.73 13.10 11.71
C GLU A 39 4.88 14.02 10.49
N TYR A 40 6.12 14.24 10.03
CA TYR A 40 6.42 15.05 8.84
C TYR A 40 5.89 14.41 7.54
N VAL A 41 6.03 13.09 7.41
CA VAL A 41 5.50 12.33 6.27
C VAL A 41 3.97 12.38 6.27
N TYR A 42 3.32 12.17 7.42
CA TYR A 42 1.87 12.28 7.55
C TYR A 42 1.35 13.66 7.17
N ASP A 43 2.01 14.73 7.61
CA ASP A 43 1.61 16.10 7.27
C ASP A 43 1.78 16.39 5.76
N ILE A 44 2.88 15.97 5.14
CA ILE A 44 3.09 16.13 3.68
C ILE A 44 2.08 15.32 2.87
N VAL A 45 1.83 14.07 3.27
CA VAL A 45 0.91 13.17 2.56
C VAL A 45 -0.52 13.67 2.72
N SER A 46 -0.91 14.17 3.91
CA SER A 46 -2.22 14.75 4.16
C SER A 46 -2.43 16.05 3.36
N ARG A 47 -1.45 16.96 3.35
CA ARG A 47 -1.48 18.17 2.52
C ARG A 47 -1.53 17.85 1.02
N TRP A 48 -0.90 16.77 0.60
CA TRP A 48 -0.96 16.33 -0.81
C TRP A 48 -2.28 15.63 -1.16
N ALA A 49 -2.81 14.80 -0.27
CA ALA A 49 -4.10 14.12 -0.43
C ALA A 49 -5.26 15.12 -0.49
N MET A 50 -5.19 16.21 0.28
CA MET A 50 -6.13 17.33 0.19
C MET A 50 -5.97 18.14 -1.12
N ALA A 51 -4.85 18.02 -1.83
CA ALA A 51 -4.49 18.94 -2.90
C ALA A 51 -4.89 18.51 -4.33
N LYS A 52 -5.50 17.33 -4.61
CA LYS A 52 -6.18 17.11 -5.92
C LYS A 52 -6.94 15.78 -6.13
N VAL A 53 -8.17 15.94 -6.60
CA VAL A 53 -9.15 14.95 -7.10
C VAL A 53 -8.99 14.70 -8.63
N GLU A 54 -7.76 14.69 -9.16
CA GLU A 54 -7.54 14.51 -10.62
C GLU A 54 -6.39 13.54 -10.95
N LEU A 55 -6.21 12.49 -10.15
CA LEU A 55 -5.14 11.49 -10.35
C LEU A 55 -5.49 10.37 -11.35
N GLU A 56 -6.68 10.38 -11.93
CA GLU A 56 -7.21 9.24 -12.68
C GLU A 56 -6.66 9.07 -14.11
N LYS A 57 -5.87 10.01 -14.64
CA LYS A 57 -5.38 9.97 -16.04
C LYS A 57 -3.90 10.37 -16.22
N ILE A 58 -2.98 9.88 -15.38
CA ILE A 58 -1.59 10.41 -15.37
C ILE A 58 -0.52 9.35 -15.71
N PRO A 59 0.20 9.48 -16.84
CA PRO A 59 1.31 8.60 -17.24
C PRO A 59 2.60 8.72 -16.38
N PHE A 60 2.64 9.64 -15.41
CA PHE A 60 3.70 9.75 -14.40
C PHE A 60 3.47 8.95 -13.13
N LEU A 61 2.25 8.48 -12.89
CA LEU A 61 1.94 7.66 -11.72
C LEU A 61 2.79 6.37 -11.75
N SER A 62 3.00 5.80 -12.95
CA SER A 62 3.85 4.61 -13.12
C SER A 62 5.31 4.83 -12.69
N ALA A 63 5.91 5.97 -13.06
CA ALA A 63 7.29 6.28 -12.67
C ALA A 63 7.44 6.57 -11.17
N TRP A 64 6.42 7.18 -10.55
CA TRP A 64 6.38 7.40 -9.11
C TRP A 64 6.13 6.09 -8.34
N MET A 65 5.20 5.26 -8.81
CA MET A 65 4.92 3.92 -8.24
C MET A 65 6.16 3.02 -8.29
N LYS A 66 6.96 3.09 -9.37
CA LYS A 66 8.26 2.40 -9.44
C LYS A 66 9.28 2.93 -8.43
N ARG A 67 9.25 4.23 -8.10
CA ARG A 67 10.15 4.87 -7.11
C ARG A 67 9.79 4.55 -5.66
N ILE A 68 8.51 4.30 -5.37
CA ILE A 68 8.06 3.83 -4.04
C ILE A 68 8.11 2.30 -3.91
N HIS A 69 8.80 1.62 -4.83
CA HIS A 69 8.89 0.15 -4.87
C HIS A 69 7.53 -0.56 -4.91
N CYS A 70 6.54 0.03 -5.58
CA CYS A 70 5.25 -0.62 -5.80
C CYS A 70 5.40 -1.73 -6.84
N ILE A 71 5.07 -2.95 -6.41
CA ILE A 71 5.22 -4.15 -7.20
C ILE A 71 3.85 -4.52 -7.78
N PHE A 72 3.74 -4.51 -9.11
CA PHE A 72 2.52 -4.91 -9.80
C PHE A 72 2.55 -6.40 -10.09
N LEU A 73 1.58 -7.13 -9.52
CA LEU A 73 1.43 -8.55 -9.74
C LEU A 73 0.40 -8.79 -10.86
N ASP A 74 0.89 -9.21 -12.03
CA ASP A 74 0.05 -9.57 -13.15
C ASP A 74 -0.47 -11.00 -12.97
N ARG A 75 -1.78 -11.15 -12.80
CA ARG A 75 -2.44 -12.43 -12.50
C ARG A 75 -2.59 -13.32 -13.72
N ASN A 76 -2.43 -12.76 -14.93
CA ASN A 76 -2.61 -13.50 -16.17
C ASN A 76 -1.31 -14.18 -16.62
N ASP A 77 -0.15 -13.70 -16.16
CA ASP A 77 1.16 -14.29 -16.44
C ASP A 77 1.80 -14.84 -15.15
N MET A 78 1.75 -16.17 -15.00
CA MET A 78 2.35 -16.88 -13.87
C MET A 78 3.87 -16.69 -13.77
N LYS A 79 4.59 -16.58 -14.90
CA LYS A 79 6.04 -16.39 -14.89
C LYS A 79 6.39 -14.98 -14.42
N GLN A 80 5.66 -13.99 -14.91
CA GLN A 80 5.83 -12.61 -14.48
C GLN A 80 5.49 -12.45 -12.99
N SER A 81 4.36 -13.01 -12.55
CA SER A 81 3.98 -13.08 -11.13
C SER A 81 5.08 -13.67 -10.24
N ALA A 82 5.69 -14.78 -10.64
CA ALA A 82 6.77 -15.40 -9.86
C ALA A 82 8.01 -14.50 -9.75
N LYS A 83 8.40 -13.82 -10.85
CA LYS A 83 9.52 -12.88 -10.86
C LYS A 83 9.26 -11.67 -9.95
N THR A 84 8.05 -11.14 -10.03
CA THR A 84 7.54 -10.05 -9.20
C THR A 84 7.57 -10.41 -7.71
N ILE A 85 7.18 -11.63 -7.34
CA ILE A 85 7.27 -12.13 -5.95
C ILE A 85 8.73 -12.20 -5.49
N LEU A 86 9.64 -12.70 -6.33
CA LEU A 86 11.07 -12.77 -6.00
C LEU A 86 11.69 -11.38 -5.79
N GLU A 87 11.28 -10.39 -6.58
CA GLU A 87 11.67 -8.99 -6.38
C GLU A 87 11.14 -8.44 -5.06
N GLY A 88 9.88 -8.75 -4.72
CA GLY A 88 9.30 -8.37 -3.44
C GLY A 88 10.03 -8.97 -2.25
N ILE A 89 10.42 -10.24 -2.33
CA ILE A 89 11.24 -10.88 -1.29
C ILE A 89 12.59 -10.17 -1.12
N LYS A 90 13.24 -9.73 -2.22
CA LYS A 90 14.50 -9.00 -2.13
C LYS A 90 14.34 -7.65 -1.43
N LEU A 91 13.25 -6.93 -1.73
CA LEU A 91 12.95 -5.64 -1.12
C LEU A 91 12.61 -5.77 0.38
N LEU A 92 11.84 -6.79 0.74
CA LEU A 92 11.56 -7.11 2.14
C LEU A 92 12.85 -7.42 2.91
N LYS A 93 13.74 -8.24 2.31
CA LYS A 93 15.04 -8.57 2.91
C LYS A 93 16.02 -7.38 2.99
N SER A 94 15.86 -6.35 2.17
CA SER A 94 16.65 -5.11 2.27
C SER A 94 16.08 -4.11 3.28
N GLY A 95 15.07 -4.50 4.06
CA GLY A 95 14.50 -3.69 5.14
C GLY A 95 13.32 -2.81 4.73
N HIS A 96 12.77 -2.99 3.53
CA HIS A 96 11.58 -2.24 3.12
C HIS A 96 10.31 -2.90 3.65
N SER A 97 9.37 -2.09 4.14
CA SER A 97 8.02 -2.55 4.47
C SER A 97 7.14 -2.61 3.23
N MET A 98 6.19 -3.55 3.20
CA MET A 98 5.28 -3.73 2.07
C MET A 98 3.85 -3.87 2.56
N VAL A 99 2.93 -3.20 1.87
CA VAL A 99 1.48 -3.35 2.08
C VAL A 99 0.94 -4.27 0.99
N VAL A 100 0.19 -5.29 1.39
CA VAL A 100 -0.37 -6.29 0.49
C VAL A 100 -1.87 -6.42 0.75
N PHE A 101 -2.66 -6.32 -0.31
CA PHE A 101 -4.10 -6.60 -0.28
C PHE A 101 -4.36 -8.00 -0.82
N PRO A 102 -4.63 -9.00 0.04
CA PRO A 102 -4.73 -10.40 -0.37
C PRO A 102 -5.93 -10.70 -1.28
N GLU A 103 -6.97 -9.88 -1.25
CA GLU A 103 -8.12 -9.93 -2.18
C GLU A 103 -7.71 -9.57 -3.63
N GLY A 104 -6.74 -8.66 -3.76
CA GLY A 104 -6.27 -8.09 -5.02
C GLY A 104 -7.26 -7.13 -5.71
N THR A 105 -8.52 -7.07 -5.29
CA THR A 105 -9.49 -6.10 -5.81
C THR A 105 -10.11 -5.32 -4.67
N ARG A 106 -10.59 -4.12 -4.98
CA ARG A 106 -11.37 -3.34 -4.01
C ARG A 106 -12.70 -4.03 -3.75
N SER A 107 -13.07 -4.14 -2.47
CA SER A 107 -14.37 -4.66 -2.04
C SER A 107 -15.46 -3.65 -2.40
N LYS A 108 -16.57 -4.13 -2.97
CA LYS A 108 -17.69 -3.29 -3.44
C LYS A 108 -18.81 -3.14 -2.41
N CYS A 109 -18.81 -4.00 -1.41
CA CYS A 109 -19.75 -4.03 -0.31
C CYS A 109 -18.99 -4.06 1.01
N ASP A 110 -19.73 -4.17 2.10
CA ASP A 110 -19.16 -4.32 3.44
C ASP A 110 -18.49 -5.69 3.63
N GLU A 111 -18.71 -6.65 2.72
CA GLU A 111 -18.07 -7.95 2.80
C GLU A 111 -16.70 -7.94 2.10
N MET A 112 -15.70 -8.52 2.78
CA MET A 112 -14.38 -8.75 2.21
C MET A 112 -14.39 -9.93 1.25
N GLY A 113 -13.65 -9.79 0.15
CA GLY A 113 -13.45 -10.87 -0.81
C GLY A 113 -12.54 -11.98 -0.28
N GLU A 114 -12.39 -13.03 -1.09
CA GLU A 114 -11.55 -14.18 -0.75
C GLU A 114 -10.05 -13.82 -0.76
N PHE A 115 -9.34 -14.28 0.27
CA PHE A 115 -7.90 -14.05 0.39
C PHE A 115 -7.11 -15.04 -0.44
N LYS A 116 -6.26 -14.53 -1.33
CA LYS A 116 -5.42 -15.38 -2.17
C LYS A 116 -4.16 -15.80 -1.44
N ALA A 117 -4.01 -17.10 -1.18
CA ALA A 117 -2.84 -17.70 -0.52
C ALA A 117 -1.49 -17.32 -1.17
N GLY A 118 -1.47 -17.02 -2.47
CA GLY A 118 -0.26 -16.59 -3.18
C GLY A 118 0.39 -15.32 -2.62
N SER A 119 -0.40 -14.42 -2.04
CA SER A 119 0.08 -13.16 -1.45
C SER A 119 0.93 -13.38 -0.19
N PHE A 120 0.59 -14.39 0.62
CA PHE A 120 1.29 -14.74 1.86
C PHE A 120 2.66 -15.36 1.65
N LYS A 121 2.94 -15.88 0.43
CA LYS A 121 4.25 -16.42 0.07
C LYS A 121 5.37 -15.37 0.14
N LEU A 122 5.05 -14.08 0.01
CA LEU A 122 6.01 -13.00 0.19
C LEU A 122 6.56 -13.01 1.62
N ALA A 123 5.66 -13.04 2.60
CA ALA A 123 6.02 -13.01 4.01
C ALA A 123 6.71 -14.31 4.45
N THR A 124 6.16 -15.48 4.13
CA THR A 124 6.75 -16.77 4.56
C THR A 124 8.13 -17.01 3.95
N LYS A 125 8.34 -16.66 2.68
CA LYS A 125 9.67 -16.82 2.03
C LYS A 125 10.69 -15.76 2.44
N SER A 126 10.25 -14.57 2.82
CA SER A 126 11.14 -13.52 3.33
C SER A 126 11.39 -13.65 4.82
N LYS A 127 10.60 -14.47 5.54
CA LYS A 127 10.64 -14.67 7.00
C LYS A 127 10.44 -13.36 7.77
N VAL A 128 9.55 -12.51 7.28
CA VAL A 128 9.19 -11.25 7.93
C VAL A 128 7.82 -11.37 8.60
N PRO A 129 7.59 -10.67 9.73
CA PRO A 129 6.29 -10.67 10.38
C PRO A 129 5.20 -10.06 9.50
N ILE A 130 3.98 -10.55 9.65
CA ILE A 130 2.78 -10.00 9.02
C ILE A 130 2.04 -9.19 10.07
N VAL A 131 1.69 -7.94 9.77
CA VAL A 131 0.82 -7.13 10.63
C VAL A 131 -0.56 -7.04 9.97
N PRO A 132 -1.58 -7.74 10.49
CA PRO A 132 -2.94 -7.63 9.96
C PRO A 132 -3.51 -6.24 10.25
N VAL A 133 -4.22 -5.66 9.28
CA VAL A 133 -4.89 -4.36 9.43
C VAL A 133 -6.31 -4.48 8.88
N THR A 134 -7.30 -4.20 9.70
CA THR A 134 -8.71 -4.09 9.28
C THR A 134 -9.01 -2.64 8.92
N ILE A 135 -9.55 -2.43 7.73
CA ILE A 135 -10.05 -1.12 7.28
C ILE A 135 -11.55 -1.24 7.07
N ASP A 136 -12.33 -0.61 7.94
CA ASP A 136 -13.79 -0.61 7.89
C ASP A 136 -14.33 0.75 7.40
N GLY A 137 -15.41 0.71 6.60
CA GLY A 137 -16.09 1.89 6.10
C GLY A 137 -15.47 2.56 4.85
N SER A 138 -14.28 2.14 4.41
CA SER A 138 -13.61 2.74 3.24
C SER A 138 -14.40 2.58 1.92
N TYR A 139 -15.14 1.47 1.75
CA TYR A 139 -15.96 1.24 0.56
C TYR A 139 -17.08 2.29 0.39
N LYS A 140 -17.56 2.89 1.48
CA LYS A 140 -18.62 3.91 1.48
C LYS A 140 -18.18 5.23 0.84
N ILE A 141 -16.87 5.46 0.72
CA ILE A 141 -16.32 6.67 0.10
C ILE A 141 -16.62 6.72 -1.40
N LEU A 142 -16.59 5.57 -2.09
CA LEU A 142 -16.69 5.54 -3.56
C LEU A 142 -17.59 4.41 -4.08
N GLU A 143 -17.36 3.17 -3.65
CA GLU A 143 -18.10 2.00 -4.17
C GLU A 143 -19.56 2.03 -3.70
N GLY A 144 -19.78 2.28 -2.41
CA GLY A 144 -21.12 2.36 -1.81
C GLY A 144 -21.96 3.56 -2.29
N SER A 145 -21.33 4.54 -2.93
CA SER A 145 -21.95 5.79 -3.40
C SER A 145 -22.06 5.86 -4.93
N LYS A 146 -22.02 4.72 -5.64
CA LYS A 146 -22.09 4.63 -7.11
C LYS A 146 -21.02 5.48 -7.80
N TYR A 147 -19.78 5.41 -7.31
CA TYR A 147 -18.61 6.15 -7.81
C TYR A 147 -18.66 7.67 -7.60
N ARG A 148 -19.56 8.18 -6.74
CA ARG A 148 -19.49 9.57 -6.27
C ARG A 148 -18.68 9.65 -4.99
N ILE A 149 -17.66 10.50 -4.94
CA ILE A 149 -16.86 10.64 -3.72
C ILE A 149 -17.74 11.25 -2.63
N CYS A 150 -18.02 10.47 -1.57
CA CYS A 150 -18.83 10.88 -0.43
C CYS A 150 -17.98 10.83 0.85
N PRO A 151 -18.14 11.80 1.77
CA PRO A 151 -17.57 11.70 3.10
C PRO A 151 -18.09 10.44 3.81
N ALA A 152 -17.19 9.65 4.37
CA ALA A 152 -17.52 8.49 5.18
C ALA A 152 -16.58 8.38 6.38
N LYS A 153 -17.06 7.80 7.47
CA LYS A 153 -16.21 7.42 8.60
C LYS A 153 -15.46 6.14 8.22
N VAL A 154 -14.15 6.15 8.40
CA VAL A 154 -13.27 4.99 8.18
C VAL A 154 -12.61 4.65 9.50
N ASN A 155 -12.78 3.40 9.94
CA ASN A 155 -12.10 2.87 11.11
C ASN A 155 -10.92 2.01 10.66
N VAL A 156 -9.77 2.18 11.29
CA VAL A 156 -8.57 1.39 11.00
C VAL A 156 -8.13 0.70 12.29
N TYR A 157 -8.08 -0.62 12.27
CA TYR A 157 -7.67 -1.45 13.39
C TYR A 157 -6.37 -2.16 13.03
N ILE A 158 -5.33 -1.93 13.83
CA ILE A 158 -4.02 -2.57 13.68
C ILE A 158 -3.98 -3.72 14.69
N HIS A 159 -3.68 -4.92 14.19
CA HIS A 159 -3.66 -6.14 15.00
C HIS A 159 -2.25 -6.53 15.40
N GLU A 160 -2.13 -7.52 16.28
CA GLU A 160 -0.84 -8.06 16.70
C GLU A 160 -0.08 -8.69 15.52
N PRO A 161 1.26 -8.52 15.48
CA PRO A 161 2.10 -9.12 14.45
C PRO A 161 2.09 -10.64 14.54
N ILE A 162 2.04 -11.30 13.38
CA ILE A 162 2.14 -12.74 13.22
C ILE A 162 3.53 -13.06 12.68
N GLU A 163 4.34 -13.69 13.51
CA GLU A 163 5.70 -14.10 13.14
C GLU A 163 5.69 -15.24 12.12
N THR A 164 6.54 -15.14 11.09
CA THR A 164 6.60 -16.14 10.01
C THR A 164 7.89 -16.96 9.98
N GLU A 165 8.90 -16.60 10.77
CA GLU A 165 10.24 -17.19 10.70
C GLU A 165 10.30 -18.69 11.05
N ASN A 166 9.47 -19.12 12.02
CA ASN A 166 9.47 -20.48 12.57
C ASN A 166 8.15 -21.24 12.36
N LEU A 167 7.35 -20.83 11.37
CA LEU A 167 6.09 -21.52 11.08
C LEU A 167 6.35 -22.91 10.46
N SER A 168 5.64 -23.93 10.96
CA SER A 168 5.61 -25.23 10.30
C SER A 168 4.89 -25.11 8.94
N LYS A 169 5.19 -26.01 7.99
CA LYS A 169 4.49 -26.04 6.68
C LYS A 169 2.96 -26.14 6.80
N GLN A 170 2.46 -26.81 7.83
CA GLN A 170 1.02 -26.92 8.10
C GLN A 170 0.44 -25.60 8.64
N CYS A 171 1.22 -24.84 9.41
CA CYS A 171 0.82 -23.51 9.86
C CYS A 171 0.87 -22.49 8.71
N GLU A 172 1.86 -22.59 7.82
CA GLU A 172 1.94 -21.75 6.61
C GLU A 172 0.71 -21.91 5.71
N SER A 173 0.21 -23.14 5.52
CA SER A 173 -0.99 -23.37 4.70
C SER A 173 -2.26 -22.78 5.30
N LYS A 174 -2.34 -22.69 6.64
CA LYS A 174 -3.48 -22.12 7.38
C LYS A 174 -3.36 -20.62 7.63
N LEU A 175 -2.22 -20.03 7.32
CA LEU A 175 -1.93 -18.61 7.53
C LEU A 175 -2.97 -17.68 6.86
N PRO A 176 -3.43 -17.93 5.62
CA PRO A 176 -4.44 -17.07 4.99
C PRO A 176 -5.76 -17.04 5.76
N GLU A 177 -6.26 -18.22 6.17
CA GLU A 177 -7.50 -18.36 6.93
C GLU A 177 -7.41 -17.68 8.31
N MET A 178 -6.26 -17.85 8.99
CA MET A 178 -6.02 -17.23 10.30
C MET A 178 -6.02 -15.71 10.20
N VAL A 179 -5.31 -15.14 9.22
CA VAL A 179 -5.25 -13.69 9.00
C VAL A 179 -6.61 -13.15 8.58
N GLU A 180 -7.32 -13.86 7.70
CA GLU A 180 -8.67 -13.49 7.29
C GLU A 180 -9.62 -13.42 8.50
N LYS A 181 -9.57 -14.43 9.38
CA LYS A 181 -10.37 -14.47 10.60
C LYS A 181 -10.10 -13.27 11.51
N ILE A 182 -8.82 -12.97 11.77
CA ILE A 182 -8.41 -11.81 12.58
C ILE A 182 -8.97 -10.51 11.98
N ILE A 183 -8.86 -10.33 10.66
CA ILE A 183 -9.31 -9.11 10.01
C ILE A 183 -10.84 -9.00 10.02
N ARG A 184 -11.56 -10.12 9.82
CA ARG A 184 -13.03 -10.16 9.88
C ARG A 184 -13.55 -9.85 11.29
N GLU A 185 -12.96 -10.45 12.31
CA GLU A 185 -13.36 -10.26 13.72
C GLU A 185 -12.92 -8.90 14.27
N GLY A 186 -11.94 -8.25 13.64
CA GLY A 186 -11.52 -6.88 13.94
C GLY A 186 -12.58 -5.81 13.68
N LYS A 187 -13.64 -6.13 12.94
CA LYS A 187 -14.81 -5.25 12.76
C LYS A 187 -15.66 -5.25 14.04
N LYS A 188 -15.29 -4.42 15.01
CA LYS A 188 -16.16 -4.04 16.13
C LYS A 188 -17.07 -2.88 15.73
#